data_AF-A0A7C7W5S6-F1
#
_entry.id   AF-A0A7C7W5S6-F1
#
_cell.length_a   1.000
_cell.length_b   1.000
_cell.length_c   1.000
_cell.angle_alpha   90.00
_cell.angle_beta   90.00
_cell.angle_gamma   90.00
#
_symmetry.space_group_name_H-M   'P 1'
#
loop_
_entity.id
_entity.type
_entity.pdbx_description
1 polymer ?
#
loop_
_entity_poly.entity_id
_entity_poly.type
_entity_poly.pdbx_seq_one_letter_code
_entity_poly.pdbx_strand_id
1 'polypeptide(L)'
;MVGADYRRGGPGAVGVTRALVIVESPAKAKTIAGYLGDGFVVESSIGHVRDLPQRASDIPESQRGTPWAKLGIDIENGFEPYYVVNSDKKEQIARLRRLLKDADELYLATDEDREGEAIAW
;
A
#
# COMPACT_ATOMS: atom_id res chain seq x y z
N MET A 1 30.14 13.79 9.07
CA MET A 1 30.29 14.31 7.69
C MET A 1 29.43 13.44 6.79
N VAL A 2 28.39 13.87 6.07
CA VAL A 2 27.76 15.17 5.81
C VAL A 2 26.27 14.86 5.61
N GLY A 3 25.38 15.62 6.26
CA GLY A 3 23.95 15.56 5.98
C GLY A 3 23.66 16.26 4.65
N ALA A 4 22.95 15.59 3.75
CA ALA A 4 22.48 16.22 2.52
C ALA A 4 21.26 17.08 2.85
N ASP A 5 21.53 18.37 3.02
CA ASP A 5 20.56 19.44 3.17
C ASP A 5 19.84 19.65 1.82
N TYR A 6 18.67 19.02 1.63
CA TYR A 6 17.85 19.22 0.45
C TYR A 6 17.06 20.53 0.62
N ARG A 7 17.70 21.66 0.33
CA ARG A 7 17.01 22.96 0.25
C ARG A 7 17.31 23.70 -1.04
N ARG A 8 16.19 23.99 -1.72
CA ARG A 8 15.90 25.09 -2.67
C ARG A 8 16.58 25.02 -4.03
N GLY A 9 15.83 24.49 -5.01
CA GLY A 9 16.03 24.79 -6.42
C GLY A 9 15.74 26.26 -6.71
N GLY A 10 16.69 26.92 -7.39
CA GLY A 10 16.50 28.24 -8.00
C GLY A 10 15.62 28.17 -9.25
N PRO A 11 15.27 29.34 -9.85
CA PRO A 11 14.40 29.40 -11.01
C PRO A 11 15.10 28.78 -12.22
N GLY A 12 14.76 27.53 -12.54
CA GLY A 12 15.34 26.76 -13.64
C GLY A 12 15.70 25.31 -13.31
N ALA A 13 15.65 24.90 -12.03
CA ALA A 13 15.74 23.48 -11.69
C ALA A 13 14.38 22.82 -11.95
N VAL A 14 14.30 21.95 -12.96
CA VAL A 14 13.21 20.97 -13.07
C VAL A 14 13.24 20.17 -11.77
N GLY A 15 12.27 20.40 -10.88
CA GLY A 15 12.18 19.67 -9.63
C GLY A 15 12.13 18.19 -9.96
N VAL A 16 13.06 17.40 -9.43
CA VAL A 16 13.04 15.95 -9.62
C VAL A 16 11.74 15.46 -8.99
N THR A 17 10.76 15.13 -9.83
CA THR A 17 9.48 14.56 -9.41
C THR A 17 9.76 13.25 -8.70
N ARG A 18 9.26 13.11 -7.47
CA ARG A 18 9.50 11.94 -6.65
C ARG A 18 8.33 10.98 -6.79
N ALA A 19 8.54 9.83 -7.40
CA ALA A 19 7.51 8.81 -7.53
C ALA A 19 7.63 7.76 -6.41
N LEU A 20 6.49 7.32 -5.86
CA LEU A 20 6.41 6.15 -4.99
C LEU A 20 6.04 4.93 -5.84
N VAL A 21 6.84 3.88 -5.76
CA VAL A 21 6.57 2.59 -6.42
C VAL A 21 6.28 1.55 -5.35
N ILE A 22 5.11 0.90 -5.42
CA ILE A 22 4.71 -0.15 -4.48
C ILE A 22 4.74 -1.50 -5.21
N VAL A 23 5.49 -2.46 -4.66
CA VAL A 23 5.57 -3.86 -5.13
C VAL A 23 5.12 -4.81 -4.03
N GLU A 24 4.85 -6.10 -4.30
CA GLU A 24 4.32 -6.96 -3.23
C GLU A 24 5.36 -7.47 -2.21
N SER A 25 6.64 -7.61 -2.61
CA SER A 25 7.66 -8.24 -1.76
C SER A 25 8.93 -7.38 -1.54
N PRO A 26 9.58 -7.49 -0.35
CA PRO A 26 10.83 -6.74 -0.07
C PRO A 26 11.97 -7.06 -1.03
N ALA A 27 12.03 -8.31 -1.51
CA ALA A 27 13.04 -8.73 -2.48
C ALA A 27 12.85 -8.03 -3.82
N LYS A 28 11.60 -7.97 -4.33
CA LYS A 28 11.27 -7.24 -5.55
C LYS A 28 11.56 -5.75 -5.40
N ALA A 29 11.28 -5.17 -4.23
CA ALA A 29 11.54 -3.75 -3.96
C ALA A 29 13.04 -3.43 -4.10
N LYS A 30 13.91 -4.28 -3.54
CA LYS A 30 15.36 -4.14 -3.66
C LYS A 30 15.83 -4.24 -5.12
N THR A 31 15.28 -5.19 -5.88
CA THR A 31 15.61 -5.38 -7.29
C THR A 31 15.19 -4.18 -8.14
N ILE A 32 13.94 -3.75 -8.03
CA ILE A 32 13.38 -2.63 -8.82
C ILE A 32 14.05 -1.30 -8.45
N ALA A 33 14.36 -1.06 -7.17
CA ALA A 33 15.11 0.12 -6.75
C ALA A 33 16.48 0.21 -7.44
N GLY A 34 17.16 -0.92 -7.64
CA GLY A 34 18.43 -0.98 -8.35
C GLY A 34 18.34 -0.60 -9.82
N TYR A 35 17.17 -0.78 -10.46
CA TYR A 35 16.95 -0.41 -11.85
C TYR A 35 16.51 1.05 -12.03
N LEU A 36 15.65 1.55 -11.14
CA LEU A 36 15.05 2.88 -11.28
C LEU A 36 15.97 4.02 -10.82
N GLY A 37 16.76 3.80 -9.76
CA GLY A 37 17.68 4.81 -9.24
C GLY A 37 17.00 6.05 -8.64
N ASP A 38 17.67 7.20 -8.76
CA ASP A 38 17.25 8.45 -8.15
C ASP A 38 15.90 8.95 -8.71
N GLY A 39 15.08 9.55 -7.84
CA GLY A 39 13.73 10.03 -8.18
C GLY A 39 12.61 9.03 -7.87
N PHE A 40 12.95 7.78 -7.54
CA PHE A 40 11.97 6.77 -7.13
C PHE A 40 12.19 6.34 -5.68
N VAL A 41 11.10 6.23 -4.93
CA VAL A 41 11.05 5.54 -3.65
C VAL A 41 10.33 4.22 -3.90
N VAL A 42 11.05 3.10 -3.80
CA VAL A 42 10.46 1.77 -4.02
C VAL A 42 10.24 1.09 -2.67
N GLU A 43 9.00 0.70 -2.41
CA GLU A 43 8.58 0.06 -1.16
C GLU A 43 7.73 -1.19 -1.41
N SER A 44 7.72 -2.09 -0.44
CA SER A 44 6.92 -3.32 -0.49
C SER A 44 5.59 -3.15 0.25
N SER A 45 4.49 -3.73 -0.22
CA SER A 45 3.26 -3.87 0.58
C SER A 45 3.38 -4.98 1.63
N ILE A 46 4.36 -5.88 1.46
CA ILE A 46 4.51 -7.13 2.22
C ILE A 46 3.28 -8.03 1.99
N GLY A 47 2.91 -8.21 0.71
CA GLY A 47 1.74 -8.96 0.26
C GLY A 47 0.43 -8.18 0.44
N HIS A 48 -0.63 -8.90 0.78
CA HIS A 48 -1.96 -8.32 0.99
C HIS A 48 -1.96 -7.40 2.21
N VAL A 49 -2.62 -6.24 2.06
CA VAL A 49 -2.82 -5.26 3.14
C VAL A 49 -4.21 -5.34 3.76
N ARG A 50 -5.14 -6.01 3.07
CA ARG A 50 -6.52 -6.26 3.48
C ARG A 50 -6.91 -7.71 3.20
N ASP A 51 -7.81 -8.23 4.01
CA ASP A 51 -8.44 -9.54 3.85
C ASP A 51 -9.85 -9.52 4.45
N LEU A 52 -10.62 -10.61 4.30
CA LEU A 52 -11.83 -10.82 5.07
C LEU A 52 -11.51 -10.98 6.57
N PRO A 53 -12.48 -10.70 7.47
CA PRO A 53 -12.26 -10.84 8.90
C PRO A 53 -11.99 -12.31 9.26
N GLN A 54 -10.80 -12.58 9.80
CA GLN A 54 -10.41 -13.95 10.21
C GLN A 54 -10.84 -14.24 11.66
N ARG A 55 -11.00 -13.19 12.48
CA ARG A 55 -11.36 -13.31 13.90
C ARG A 55 -12.44 -12.29 14.26
N ALA A 56 -13.19 -12.57 15.32
CA ALA A 56 -14.22 -11.67 15.82
C ALA A 56 -13.69 -10.27 16.21
N SER A 57 -12.41 -10.17 16.59
CA SER A 57 -11.74 -8.90 16.88
C SER A 57 -11.53 -8.01 15.66
N ASP A 58 -11.50 -8.60 14.47
CA ASP A 58 -11.25 -7.89 13.22
C ASP A 58 -12.54 -7.23 12.72
N ILE A 59 -13.70 -7.71 13.19
CA ILE A 59 -15.02 -7.17 12.87
C ILE A 59 -15.19 -5.79 13.53
N PRO A 60 -15.32 -4.72 12.73
CA PRO A 60 -15.55 -3.38 13.25
C PRO A 60 -16.90 -3.29 13.94
N GLU A 61 -16.99 -2.38 14.91
CA GLU A 61 -18.17 -2.20 15.74
C GLU A 61 -19.44 -1.96 14.92
N SER A 62 -19.34 -1.21 13.82
CA SER A 62 -20.46 -0.95 12.90
C SER A 62 -21.05 -2.19 12.25
N GLN A 63 -20.29 -3.28 12.17
CA GLN A 63 -20.71 -4.54 11.55
C GLN A 63 -20.98 -5.65 12.58
N ARG A 64 -20.75 -5.40 13.87
CA ARG A 64 -21.02 -6.43 14.89
C ARG A 64 -22.52 -6.69 14.99
N GLY A 65 -22.87 -7.97 15.03
CA GLY A 65 -24.26 -8.42 15.15
C GLY A 65 -24.97 -8.64 13.81
N THR A 66 -24.36 -8.31 12.67
CA THR A 66 -24.90 -8.75 11.38
C THR A 66 -24.68 -10.26 11.21
N PRO A 67 -25.60 -10.98 10.54
CA PRO A 67 -25.48 -12.43 10.36
C PRO A 67 -24.22 -12.85 9.59
N TRP A 68 -23.77 -11.98 8.68
CA TRP A 68 -22.62 -12.22 7.81
C TRP A 68 -21.29 -11.70 8.36
N ALA A 69 -21.27 -11.01 9.51
CA ALA A 69 -20.08 -10.34 10.06
C ALA A 69 -18.86 -11.27 10.18
N LYS A 70 -19.08 -12.54 10.56
CA LYS A 70 -18.02 -13.54 10.70
C LYS A 70 -17.55 -14.11 9.36
N LEU A 71 -18.41 -14.15 8.36
CA LEU A 71 -18.06 -14.58 7.01
C LEU A 71 -17.33 -13.46 6.26
N GLY A 72 -17.63 -12.20 6.59
CA GLY A 72 -17.12 -11.05 5.87
C GLY A 72 -17.75 -10.84 4.50
N ILE A 73 -18.82 -11.55 4.16
CA ILE A 73 -19.50 -11.46 2.87
C ILE A 73 -21.01 -11.38 3.09
N ASP A 74 -21.62 -10.27 2.69
CA ASP A 74 -23.07 -10.13 2.70
C ASP A 74 -23.71 -10.85 1.50
N ILE A 75 -24.18 -12.07 1.74
CA ILE A 75 -24.79 -12.92 0.71
C ILE A 75 -26.17 -12.42 0.25
N GLU A 76 -26.83 -11.56 1.03
CA GLU A 76 -28.15 -11.04 0.70
C GLU A 76 -28.05 -9.77 -0.14
N ASN A 77 -26.95 -9.03 -0.02
CA ASN A 77 -26.68 -7.78 -0.73
C ASN A 77 -25.62 -7.94 -1.82
N GLY A 78 -25.78 -8.95 -2.67
CA GLY A 78 -24.96 -9.10 -3.88
C GLY A 78 -23.53 -9.59 -3.65
N PHE A 79 -23.30 -10.34 -2.57
CA PHE A 79 -21.98 -10.83 -2.16
C PHE A 79 -20.98 -9.71 -1.84
N GLU A 80 -21.45 -8.60 -1.26
CA GLU A 80 -20.60 -7.49 -0.89
C GLU A 80 -19.54 -7.94 0.14
N PRO A 81 -18.24 -7.85 -0.17
CA PRO A 81 -17.19 -8.23 0.77
C PRO A 81 -16.88 -7.08 1.73
N TYR A 82 -16.68 -7.43 3.00
CA TYR A 82 -16.19 -6.52 4.01
C TYR A 82 -14.72 -6.79 4.30
N TYR A 83 -13.85 -5.98 3.68
CA TYR A 83 -12.41 -6.07 3.87
C TYR A 83 -11.96 -5.32 5.12
N VAL A 84 -11.10 -5.96 5.91
CA VAL A 84 -10.42 -5.39 7.07
C VAL A 84 -8.93 -5.27 6.79
N VAL A 85 -8.30 -4.26 7.37
CA VAL A 85 -6.84 -4.15 7.36
C VAL A 85 -6.25 -5.17 8.33
N ASN A 86 -5.36 -6.02 7.83
CA ASN A 86 -4.70 -7.02 8.65
C ASN A 86 -3.89 -6.32 9.76
N SER A 87 -4.00 -6.82 10.99
CA SER A 87 -3.44 -6.15 12.17
C SER A 87 -1.91 -5.95 12.09
N ASP A 88 -1.20 -6.89 11.48
CA ASP A 88 0.24 -6.88 11.22
C ASP A 88 0.67 -5.95 10.08
N LYS A 89 -0.29 -5.41 9.29
CA LYS A 89 -0.02 -4.50 8.16
C LYS A 89 -0.24 -3.03 8.48
N LYS A 90 -0.75 -2.70 9.68
CA LYS A 90 -1.09 -1.32 10.06
C LYS A 90 0.11 -0.37 9.99
N GLU A 91 1.26 -0.78 10.51
CA GLU A 91 2.48 0.03 10.46
C GLU A 91 2.96 0.25 9.02
N GLN A 92 2.87 -0.79 8.18
CA GLN A 92 3.29 -0.70 6.80
C GLN A 92 2.37 0.23 5.98
N ILE A 93 1.05 0.14 6.17
CA ILE A 93 0.11 1.09 5.58
C ILE A 93 0.39 2.51 6.04
N ALA A 94 0.68 2.72 7.33
CA ALA A 94 1.01 4.05 7.84
C ALA A 94 2.28 4.62 7.19
N ARG A 95 3.30 3.78 6.96
CA ARG A 95 4.51 4.13 6.22
C ARG A 95 4.20 4.49 4.76
N LEU A 96 3.47 3.64 4.04
CA LEU A 96 3.10 3.88 2.64
C LEU A 96 2.30 5.19 2.50
N ARG A 97 1.34 5.43 3.39
CA ARG A 97 0.57 6.69 3.46
C ARG A 97 1.44 7.90 3.74
N ARG A 98 2.50 7.76 4.55
CA ARG A 98 3.45 8.86 4.81
C ARG A 98 4.27 9.17 3.55
N LEU A 99 4.81 8.15 2.90
CA LEU A 99 5.61 8.32 1.68
C LEU A 99 4.78 8.90 0.53
N LEU A 100 3.52 8.48 0.40
CA LEU A 100 2.61 8.98 -0.63
C LEU A 100 2.35 10.49 -0.50
N LYS A 101 2.39 11.07 0.72
CA LYS A 101 2.21 12.51 0.92
C LYS A 101 3.35 13.35 0.32
N ASP A 102 4.52 12.75 0.17
CA ASP A 102 5.73 13.39 -0.33
C ASP A 102 6.02 13.01 -1.80
N ALA A 103 5.12 12.24 -2.44
CA ALA A 103 5.28 11.76 -3.81
C ALA A 103 4.35 12.50 -4.78
N ASP A 104 4.86 12.80 -5.97
CA ASP A 104 4.10 13.42 -7.06
C ASP A 104 3.28 12.38 -7.84
N GLU A 105 3.79 11.16 -7.94
CA GLU A 105 3.18 10.04 -8.65
C GLU A 105 3.22 8.75 -7.82
N LEU A 106 2.24 7.87 -8.05
CA LEU A 106 2.16 6.54 -7.47
C LEU A 106 2.15 5.50 -8.59
N TYR A 107 3.10 4.57 -8.56
CA TYR A 107 3.14 3.38 -9.40
C TYR A 107 2.79 2.16 -8.56
N LEU A 108 1.82 1.37 -9.05
CA LEU A 108 1.50 0.06 -8.52
C LEU A 108 2.17 -0.97 -9.43
N ALA A 109 3.20 -1.64 -8.90
CA ALA A 109 4.08 -2.56 -9.64
C ALA A 109 4.00 -3.97 -9.04
N THR A 110 2.77 -4.42 -8.78
CA THR A 110 2.45 -5.80 -8.42
C THR A 110 2.59 -6.71 -9.65
N ASP A 111 2.52 -8.03 -9.42
CA ASP A 111 2.59 -9.00 -10.51
C ASP A 111 1.45 -8.83 -11.54
N GLU A 112 1.72 -9.17 -12.81
CA GLU A 112 0.79 -9.07 -13.93
C GLU A 112 -0.28 -10.18 -13.95
N ASP A 113 -0.71 -10.61 -12.77
CA ASP A 113 -1.73 -11.63 -12.60
C ASP A 113 -2.91 -11.10 -11.77
N ARG A 114 -3.94 -11.96 -11.60
CA ARG A 114 -5.15 -11.60 -10.86
C ARG A 114 -4.84 -11.24 -9.40
N GLU A 115 -3.86 -11.88 -8.79
CA GLU A 115 -3.53 -11.63 -7.38
C GLU A 115 -2.83 -10.27 -7.24
N GLY A 116 -1.90 -9.98 -8.14
CA GLY A 116 -1.23 -8.68 -8.20
C GLY A 116 -2.22 -7.54 -8.44
N GLU A 117 -3.19 -7.71 -9.34
CA GLU A 117 -4.26 -6.72 -9.55
C GLU A 117 -5.14 -6.55 -8.31
N ALA A 118 -5.45 -7.64 -7.59
CA ALA A 118 -6.22 -7.57 -6.35
C ALA A 118 -5.46 -6.86 -5.21
N ILE A 119 -4.13 -6.99 -5.15
CA ILE A 119 -3.29 -6.25 -4.19
C ILE A 119 -3.23 -4.75 -4.53
N ALA A 120 -3.25 -4.41 -5.82
CA ALA A 120 -3.20 -3.03 -6.29
C ALA A 120 -4.50 -2.23 -6.00
N TRP A 121 -5.64 -2.91 -5.94
CA TRP A 121 -6.99 -2.35 -5.75
C TRP A 121 -7.34 -1.94 -4.30
#